data_AF-A0A1E3PJR5-F1
#
_entry.id   AF-A0A1E3PJR5-F1
#
_cell.length_a   1.000
_cell.length_b   1.000
_cell.length_c   1.000
_cell.angle_alpha   90.00
_cell.angle_beta   90.00
_cell.angle_gamma   90.00
#
_symmetry.space_group_name_H-M   'P 1'
#
loop_
_entity.id
_entity.type
_entity.pdbx_description
1 polymer ?
#
loop_
_entity_poly.entity_id
_entity_poly.type
_entity_poly.pdbx_seq_one_letter_code
_entity_poly.pdbx_strand_id
1 'polypeptide(L)'
;MAIRKSFKPQVHDDYMSEEDEGNYKQFRSYYKREGGQQAEEAPLSDDSEEDQGMSAISFGALNSAAQDFDESDSDAPPEENSSGPASDRVKKRFVKTAKTHKHAPSESSTKRPVSRIRAIPGLTSTSQKNGTSLYIDPRFDAAYGKADLAKARKNYAFLDGYREDEIKTLQKSLGAPVKKGKLMSKTGKGGKKAKPGLQGEEREEVELEIHRLQSRLKTLRDRDLEDKVVKEFKSQQRKKAEDGKLPYFLKNSDKRKLVLTEKFKNMRKKEVNKVIERRRKKNASKERKEMPDRRE
;
A
#
# COMPACT_ATOMS: atom_id res chain seq x y z
N MET A 1 58.50 18.15 2.06
CA MET A 1 58.04 19.13 1.07
C MET A 1 56.75 18.63 0.45
N ALA A 2 55.62 19.27 0.75
CA ALA A 2 54.29 18.88 0.27
C ALA A 2 53.97 19.59 -1.05
N ILE A 3 53.74 18.84 -2.13
CA ILE A 3 53.34 19.40 -3.43
C ILE A 3 51.83 19.22 -3.58
N ARG A 4 51.09 20.31 -3.38
CA ARG A 4 49.65 20.40 -3.66
C ARG A 4 49.46 20.54 -5.17
N LYS A 5 48.94 19.52 -5.85
CA LYS A 5 48.50 19.63 -7.25
C LYS A 5 47.07 20.18 -7.28
N SER A 6 46.92 21.40 -7.76
CA SER A 6 45.65 22.06 -8.03
C SER A 6 44.99 21.47 -9.27
N PHE A 7 43.77 20.95 -9.12
CA PHE A 7 42.94 20.44 -10.21
C PHE A 7 41.98 21.56 -10.66
N LYS A 8 42.18 22.09 -11.87
CA LYS A 8 41.22 22.97 -12.57
C LYS A 8 40.39 22.10 -13.52
N PRO A 9 39.05 22.15 -13.50
CA PRO A 9 38.26 21.52 -14.55
C PRO A 9 38.32 22.37 -15.82
N GLN A 10 38.73 21.74 -16.94
CA GLN A 10 38.58 22.27 -18.29
C GLN A 10 37.11 22.19 -18.69
N VAL A 11 36.54 23.31 -19.10
CA VAL A 11 35.27 23.37 -19.82
C VAL A 11 35.60 23.04 -21.28
N HIS A 12 35.03 21.96 -21.80
CA HIS A 12 35.13 21.60 -23.21
C HIS A 12 33.91 22.23 -23.91
N ASP A 13 34.16 23.31 -24.65
CA ASP A 13 33.18 23.95 -25.52
C ASP A 13 33.15 23.16 -26.85
N ASP A 14 32.22 22.22 -26.96
CA ASP A 14 31.99 21.52 -28.22
C ASP A 14 31.03 22.32 -29.09
N TYR A 15 31.63 22.79 -30.19
CA TYR A 15 31.05 23.43 -31.38
C TYR A 15 29.71 22.81 -31.81
N MET A 16 28.69 23.67 -31.90
CA MET A 16 27.48 23.42 -32.68
C MET A 16 27.82 23.52 -34.17
N SER A 17 27.64 22.43 -34.92
CA SER A 17 27.73 22.44 -36.38
C SER A 17 26.50 23.09 -37.01
N GLU A 18 26.76 24.03 -37.89
CA GLU A 18 25.82 24.83 -38.69
C GLU A 18 25.17 24.03 -39.83
N GLU A 19 24.39 22.99 -39.53
CA GLU A 19 23.57 22.32 -40.56
C GLU A 19 22.24 21.86 -39.95
N ASP A 20 21.28 22.79 -39.85
CA ASP A 20 19.82 22.53 -39.99
C ASP A 20 19.01 23.81 -39.67
N GLU A 21 19.35 24.95 -40.30
CA GLU A 21 18.56 26.20 -40.26
C GLU A 21 17.30 26.16 -41.15
N GLY A 22 16.59 25.02 -41.18
CA GLY A 22 15.58 24.74 -42.20
C GLY A 22 14.11 24.73 -41.76
N ASN A 23 13.78 24.82 -40.47
CA ASN A 23 12.39 24.57 -40.05
C ASN A 23 11.88 25.35 -38.81
N TYR A 24 12.39 26.57 -38.58
CA TYR A 24 11.96 27.44 -37.48
C TYR A 24 11.22 28.72 -37.92
N LYS A 25 10.51 28.69 -39.04
CA LYS A 25 9.73 29.83 -39.55
C LYS A 25 8.24 29.57 -39.81
N GLN A 26 7.67 28.47 -39.31
CA GLN A 26 6.24 28.17 -39.52
C GLN A 26 5.36 28.06 -38.27
N PHE A 27 5.91 28.34 -37.08
CA PHE A 27 5.17 28.21 -35.81
C PHE A 27 5.06 29.51 -35.00
N ARG A 28 5.03 30.67 -35.67
CA ARG A 28 4.96 31.98 -34.99
C ARG A 28 3.95 32.95 -35.61
N SER A 29 2.77 32.48 -36.01
CA SER A 29 1.73 33.36 -36.55
C SER A 29 0.29 33.06 -36.11
N TYR A 30 0.07 32.33 -35.01
CA TYR A 30 -1.30 31.93 -34.61
C TYR A 30 -1.79 32.45 -33.24
N TYR A 31 -1.17 33.46 -32.66
CA TYR A 31 -1.71 34.14 -31.48
C TYR A 31 -1.81 35.64 -31.68
N LYS A 32 -2.90 36.06 -32.32
CA LYS A 32 -3.42 37.42 -32.24
C LYS A 32 -4.94 37.41 -32.37
N ARG A 33 -5.60 38.16 -31.46
CA ARG A 33 -7.01 38.57 -31.37
C ARG A 33 -7.79 37.85 -30.24
N GLU A 34 -7.97 38.53 -29.10
CA GLU A 34 -9.23 39.13 -28.56
C GLU A 34 -10.27 38.08 -28.15
N GLY A 35 -11.02 38.13 -27.06
CA GLY A 35 -11.41 39.14 -26.07
C GLY A 35 -12.36 38.42 -25.10
N GLY A 36 -12.56 38.96 -23.90
CA GLY A 36 -13.28 38.29 -22.82
C GLY A 36 -14.74 37.96 -23.08
N GLN A 37 -15.26 36.98 -22.32
CA GLN A 37 -16.63 36.92 -21.83
C GLN A 37 -16.71 35.94 -20.65
N GLN A 38 -17.25 36.45 -19.54
CA GLN A 38 -17.64 35.70 -18.35
C GLN A 38 -18.67 34.63 -18.74
N ALA A 39 -18.47 33.40 -18.26
CA ALA A 39 -19.46 32.34 -18.34
C ALA A 39 -19.97 32.06 -16.93
N GLU A 40 -21.28 32.27 -16.75
CA GLU A 40 -22.02 32.16 -15.50
C GLU A 40 -22.06 30.73 -14.96
N GLU A 41 -22.11 30.64 -13.63
CA GLU A 41 -22.27 29.42 -12.86
C GLU A 41 -23.68 28.85 -13.04
N ALA A 42 -23.76 27.57 -13.41
CA ALA A 42 -25.01 26.81 -13.39
C ALA A 42 -25.34 26.38 -11.95
N PRO A 43 -26.60 26.50 -11.48
CA PRO A 43 -26.98 26.01 -10.16
C PRO A 43 -27.00 24.49 -10.12
N LEU A 44 -26.29 23.91 -9.15
CA LEU A 44 -26.41 22.52 -8.73
C LEU A 44 -27.84 22.31 -8.19
N SER A 45 -28.61 21.43 -8.82
CA SER A 45 -29.83 20.87 -8.23
C SER A 45 -29.45 19.90 -7.11
N ASP A 46 -29.85 20.24 -5.89
CA ASP A 46 -29.82 19.40 -4.70
C ASP A 46 -30.91 18.33 -4.82
N ASP A 47 -30.53 17.08 -5.09
CA ASP A 47 -31.43 15.93 -5.14
C ASP A 47 -31.29 15.18 -3.82
N SER A 48 -31.90 15.73 -2.78
CA SER A 48 -31.91 15.21 -1.40
C SER A 48 -33.29 14.66 -1.06
N GLU A 49 -33.73 13.58 -1.72
CA GLU A 49 -35.01 12.91 -1.41
C GLU A 49 -34.87 11.45 -0.93
N GLU A 50 -33.68 11.01 -0.49
CA GLU A 50 -33.50 9.61 0.00
C GLU A 50 -33.28 9.45 1.51
N ASP A 51 -33.31 10.53 2.31
CA ASP A 51 -32.93 10.43 3.74
C ASP A 51 -34.10 10.27 4.72
N GLN A 52 -35.35 10.32 4.25
CA GLN A 52 -36.54 10.19 5.12
C GLN A 52 -36.94 8.72 5.41
N GLY A 53 -36.42 7.77 4.64
CA GLY A 53 -36.75 6.34 4.80
C GLY A 53 -36.00 5.66 5.95
N MET A 54 -34.81 6.16 6.30
CA MET A 54 -33.91 5.52 7.26
C MET A 54 -34.24 5.83 8.72
N SER A 55 -34.88 6.97 9.00
CA SER A 55 -35.30 7.36 10.35
C SER A 55 -36.61 6.71 10.81
N ALA A 56 -37.40 6.15 9.88
CA ALA A 56 -38.67 5.48 10.19
C ALA A 56 -38.50 4.00 10.62
N ILE A 57 -37.29 3.46 10.50
CA ILE A 57 -37.01 2.07 10.81
C ILE A 57 -36.79 1.94 12.33
N SER A 58 -37.79 1.38 13.02
CA SER A 58 -37.70 1.04 14.43
C SER A 58 -36.55 0.07 14.68
N PHE A 59 -35.79 0.28 15.75
CA PHE A 59 -34.70 -0.61 16.19
C PHE A 59 -35.12 -2.09 16.30
N GLY A 60 -36.40 -2.36 16.59
CA GLY A 60 -36.94 -3.72 16.60
C GLY A 60 -37.03 -4.36 15.21
N ALA A 61 -37.33 -3.60 14.17
CA ALA A 61 -37.37 -4.07 12.78
C ALA A 61 -35.97 -4.34 12.22
N LEU A 62 -34.95 -3.60 12.68
CA LEU A 62 -33.55 -3.88 12.35
C LEU A 62 -33.06 -5.18 12.99
N ASN A 63 -33.48 -5.46 14.23
CA ASN A 63 -33.08 -6.67 14.94
C ASN A 63 -33.79 -7.92 14.40
N SER A 64 -35.03 -7.80 13.90
CA SER A 64 -35.71 -8.91 13.22
C SER A 64 -35.10 -9.18 11.85
N ALA A 65 -34.82 -8.14 11.06
CA ALA A 65 -34.15 -8.29 9.77
C ALA A 65 -32.76 -8.94 9.92
N ALA A 66 -32.02 -8.60 10.98
CA ALA A 66 -30.73 -9.24 11.27
C ALA A 66 -30.84 -10.73 11.61
N GLN A 67 -31.95 -11.17 12.20
CA GLN A 67 -32.22 -12.60 12.46
C GLN A 67 -32.65 -13.33 11.18
N ASP A 68 -33.45 -12.68 10.32
CA ASP A 68 -33.88 -13.24 9.04
C ASP A 68 -32.73 -13.41 8.03
N PHE A 69 -31.67 -12.58 8.13
CA PHE A 69 -30.45 -12.71 7.33
C PHE A 69 -29.53 -13.87 7.77
N ASP A 70 -29.67 -14.39 8.99
CA ASP A 70 -28.87 -15.52 9.49
C ASP A 70 -29.54 -16.88 9.19
N GLU A 71 -30.81 -16.90 8.76
CA GLU A 71 -31.60 -18.15 8.65
C GLU A 71 -31.98 -18.53 7.19
N SER A 72 -31.58 -17.74 6.19
CA SER A 72 -31.79 -18.06 4.77
C SER A 72 -30.65 -17.60 3.85
N ASP A 73 -29.48 -18.24 3.96
CA ASP A 73 -28.62 -18.46 2.80
C ASP A 73 -27.74 -19.71 3.00
N SER A 74 -28.31 -20.86 2.61
CA SER A 74 -27.54 -22.07 2.35
C SER A 74 -27.05 -22.02 0.90
N ASP A 75 -26.12 -21.13 0.58
CA ASP A 75 -25.26 -21.29 -0.59
C ASP A 75 -23.80 -21.27 -0.12
N ALA A 76 -23.27 -22.47 0.02
CA ALA A 76 -21.91 -22.71 0.47
C ALA A 76 -20.91 -22.16 -0.56
N PRO A 77 -19.94 -21.32 -0.17
CA PRO A 77 -18.82 -21.03 -1.06
C PRO A 77 -17.98 -22.31 -1.21
N PRO A 78 -17.64 -22.76 -2.43
CA PRO A 78 -16.69 -23.85 -2.57
C PRO A 78 -15.32 -23.40 -2.02
N GLU A 79 -14.90 -24.08 -0.95
CA GLU A 79 -13.52 -24.14 -0.48
C GLU A 79 -12.66 -24.80 -1.58
N GLU A 80 -12.14 -24.01 -2.51
CA GLU A 80 -10.98 -24.42 -3.31
C GLU A 80 -9.69 -24.13 -2.55
N ASN A 81 -9.21 -25.18 -1.92
CA ASN A 81 -7.81 -25.37 -1.58
C ASN A 81 -6.94 -25.26 -2.86
N SER A 82 -6.44 -24.06 -3.17
CA SER A 82 -5.46 -23.86 -4.25
C SER A 82 -4.06 -23.60 -3.67
N SER A 83 -3.43 -24.67 -3.20
CA SER A 83 -2.00 -24.84 -3.48
C SER A 83 -1.85 -25.09 -4.99
N GLY A 84 -2.00 -24.03 -5.80
CA GLY A 84 -1.68 -24.04 -7.22
C GLY A 84 -0.24 -23.57 -7.44
N PRO A 85 0.56 -24.22 -8.29
CA PRO A 85 1.86 -23.71 -8.69
C PRO A 85 1.66 -22.35 -9.36
N ALA A 86 2.69 -21.49 -9.29
CA ALA A 86 2.75 -20.20 -9.97
C ALA A 86 2.17 -20.34 -11.39
N SER A 87 0.93 -19.88 -11.57
CA SER A 87 0.34 -19.81 -12.89
C SER A 87 1.05 -18.67 -13.60
N ASP A 88 1.93 -19.06 -14.52
CA ASP A 88 2.16 -18.28 -15.72
C ASP A 88 0.81 -17.66 -16.10
N ARG A 89 0.77 -16.33 -16.20
CA ARG A 89 -0.27 -15.63 -16.95
C ARG A 89 -0.08 -16.01 -18.42
N VAL A 90 -0.36 -17.26 -18.75
CA VAL A 90 -0.60 -17.70 -20.11
C VAL A 90 -1.83 -16.91 -20.51
N LYS A 91 -1.61 -15.88 -21.33
CA LYS A 91 -2.64 -15.22 -22.11
C LYS A 91 -3.53 -16.34 -22.64
N LYS A 92 -4.75 -16.49 -22.10
CA LYS A 92 -5.72 -17.46 -22.59
C LYS A 92 -6.04 -16.99 -24.01
N ARG A 93 -5.27 -17.48 -24.98
CA ARG A 93 -5.49 -17.21 -26.40
C ARG A 93 -6.92 -17.69 -26.61
N PHE A 94 -7.81 -16.79 -27.03
CA PHE A 94 -9.15 -17.15 -27.45
C PHE A 94 -9.00 -18.34 -28.38
N VAL A 95 -9.39 -19.53 -27.91
CA VAL A 95 -9.40 -20.74 -28.73
C VAL A 95 -10.45 -20.44 -29.78
N LYS A 96 -10.02 -20.20 -31.02
CA LYS A 96 -10.95 -20.07 -32.15
C LYS A 96 -11.73 -21.38 -32.18
N THR A 97 -13.06 -21.29 -32.03
CA THR A 97 -13.92 -22.46 -32.23
C THR A 97 -13.63 -23.00 -33.63
N ALA A 98 -13.43 -24.31 -33.73
CA ALA A 98 -13.13 -24.94 -35.01
C ALA A 98 -14.34 -24.73 -35.93
N LYS A 99 -14.09 -24.31 -37.17
CA LYS A 99 -15.14 -24.17 -38.18
C LYS A 99 -15.75 -25.54 -38.47
N THR A 100 -17.06 -25.60 -38.68
CA THR A 100 -17.75 -26.85 -39.04
C THR A 100 -17.29 -27.41 -40.39
N HIS A 101 -16.85 -26.55 -41.31
CA HIS A 101 -16.21 -26.92 -42.59
C HIS A 101 -15.29 -25.80 -43.10
N LYS A 102 -14.45 -26.09 -44.11
CA LYS A 102 -13.42 -25.16 -44.64
C LYS A 102 -13.98 -23.82 -45.11
N HIS A 103 -15.18 -23.83 -45.66
CA HIS A 103 -15.85 -22.64 -46.20
C HIS A 103 -16.84 -21.99 -45.22
N ALA A 104 -16.94 -22.47 -43.98
CA ALA A 104 -17.82 -21.86 -42.99
C ALA A 104 -17.31 -20.46 -42.58
N PRO A 105 -18.20 -19.45 -42.42
CA PRO A 105 -17.84 -18.20 -41.77
C PRO A 105 -17.47 -18.43 -40.30
N SER A 106 -16.72 -17.51 -39.70
CA SER A 106 -16.40 -17.57 -38.27
C SER A 106 -17.47 -16.88 -37.45
N GLU A 107 -18.03 -17.58 -36.46
CA GLU A 107 -19.00 -17.01 -35.51
C GLU A 107 -18.29 -16.17 -34.45
N SER A 108 -18.92 -15.05 -34.06
CA SER A 108 -18.45 -14.20 -32.95
C SER A 108 -19.62 -13.86 -32.03
N SER A 109 -19.37 -13.78 -30.73
CA SER A 109 -20.43 -13.51 -29.75
C SER A 109 -20.97 -12.09 -29.88
N THR A 110 -22.30 -11.95 -29.99
CA THR A 110 -23.02 -10.66 -30.01
C THR A 110 -22.80 -9.83 -28.75
N LYS A 111 -22.42 -10.46 -27.64
CA LYS A 111 -22.08 -9.77 -26.38
C LYS A 111 -20.78 -8.95 -26.48
N ARG A 112 -19.95 -9.20 -27.49
CA ARG A 112 -18.69 -8.48 -27.70
C ARG A 112 -18.92 -7.37 -28.73
N PRO A 113 -18.86 -6.08 -28.36
CA PRO A 113 -19.03 -5.01 -29.32
C PRO A 113 -17.88 -5.02 -30.35
N VAL A 114 -18.21 -4.73 -31.61
CA VAL A 114 -17.22 -4.62 -32.70
C VAL A 114 -16.46 -3.30 -32.54
N SER A 115 -15.12 -3.32 -32.69
CA SER A 115 -14.31 -2.10 -32.63
C SER A 115 -14.59 -1.18 -33.82
N ARG A 116 -14.85 0.11 -33.57
CA ARG A 116 -15.01 1.12 -34.65
C ARG A 116 -13.72 1.38 -35.44
N ILE A 117 -12.55 1.16 -34.83
CA ILE A 117 -11.25 1.40 -35.45
C ILE A 117 -10.72 0.10 -36.06
N ARG A 118 -10.33 0.15 -37.34
CA ARG A 118 -9.75 -1.00 -38.05
C ARG A 118 -8.35 -1.31 -37.50
N ALA A 119 -8.10 -2.57 -37.15
CA ALA A 119 -6.76 -3.03 -36.84
C ALA A 119 -5.92 -3.10 -38.11
N ILE A 120 -4.93 -2.21 -38.24
CA ILE A 120 -3.99 -2.19 -39.37
C ILE A 120 -2.79 -3.07 -39.00
N PRO A 121 -2.48 -4.14 -39.76
CA PRO A 121 -1.31 -4.97 -39.47
C PRO A 121 -0.02 -4.13 -39.52
N GLY A 122 0.81 -4.25 -38.49
CA GLY A 122 2.03 -3.44 -38.32
C GLY A 122 1.82 -2.15 -37.50
N LEU A 123 0.63 -1.54 -37.59
CA LEU A 123 0.27 -0.38 -36.75
C LEU A 123 -0.54 -0.86 -35.55
N THR A 124 0.16 -1.19 -34.49
CA THR A 124 -0.49 -1.49 -33.21
C THR A 124 -1.08 -0.18 -32.71
N SER A 125 -2.40 -0.06 -32.55
CA SER A 125 -3.02 1.15 -32.00
C SER A 125 -2.26 1.52 -30.72
N THR A 126 -1.46 2.58 -30.78
CA THR A 126 -0.41 2.90 -29.78
C THR A 126 -0.99 2.97 -28.36
N SER A 127 -2.27 3.31 -28.24
CA SER A 127 -3.03 3.33 -26.99
C SER A 127 -3.19 1.96 -26.28
N GLN A 128 -3.05 0.82 -26.97
CA GLN A 128 -3.44 -0.50 -26.44
C GLN A 128 -2.28 -1.42 -26.06
N LYS A 129 -1.08 -1.26 -26.66
CA LYS A 129 0.03 -2.20 -26.40
C LYS A 129 0.88 -1.81 -25.20
N ASN A 130 1.06 -0.52 -24.99
CA ASN A 130 1.63 0.04 -23.77
C ASN A 130 0.62 1.10 -23.37
N GLY A 131 0.02 1.04 -22.18
CA GLY A 131 -0.98 2.00 -21.69
C GLY A 131 -0.39 3.40 -21.43
N THR A 132 0.46 3.88 -22.32
CA THR A 132 1.15 5.14 -22.27
C THR A 132 0.37 6.10 -23.14
N SER A 133 -0.61 6.77 -22.52
CA SER A 133 -1.14 8.00 -23.06
C SER A 133 0.02 8.96 -23.37
N LEU A 134 -0.18 9.87 -24.31
CA LEU A 134 0.82 10.87 -24.74
C LEU A 134 1.25 11.85 -23.61
N TYR A 135 0.79 11.62 -22.38
CA TYR A 135 1.16 12.32 -21.16
C TYR A 135 1.51 11.28 -20.08
N ILE A 136 2.71 10.69 -20.17
CA ILE A 136 3.24 9.84 -19.10
C ILE A 136 3.88 10.78 -18.08
N ASP A 137 3.29 10.89 -16.90
CA ASP A 137 3.93 11.57 -15.78
C ASP A 137 5.29 10.87 -15.51
N PRO A 138 6.42 11.60 -15.57
CA PRO A 138 7.74 11.00 -15.42
C PRO A 138 7.92 10.29 -14.08
N ARG A 139 7.12 10.61 -13.06
CA ARG A 139 7.12 9.90 -11.76
C ARG A 139 6.64 8.45 -11.88
N PHE A 140 5.82 8.17 -12.88
CA PHE A 140 5.19 6.87 -13.09
C PHE A 140 5.66 6.20 -14.38
N ASP A 141 6.64 6.79 -15.07
CA ASP A 141 7.25 6.16 -16.24
C ASP A 141 8.04 4.91 -15.80
N ALA A 142 7.68 3.78 -16.43
CA ALA A 142 8.30 2.49 -16.17
C ALA A 142 9.81 2.48 -16.48
N ALA A 143 10.29 3.42 -17.31
CA ALA A 143 11.71 3.58 -17.63
C ALA A 143 12.58 3.86 -16.39
N TYR A 144 12.05 4.55 -15.36
CA TYR A 144 12.79 4.86 -14.13
C TYR A 144 12.86 3.68 -13.13
N GLY A 145 12.12 2.59 -13.38
CA GLY A 145 12.12 1.40 -12.53
C GLY A 145 11.46 1.58 -11.16
N LYS A 146 11.64 0.59 -10.28
CA LYS A 146 11.06 0.62 -8.91
C LYS A 146 11.93 1.44 -7.97
N ALA A 147 11.31 2.23 -7.10
CA ALA A 147 12.02 3.02 -6.10
C ALA A 147 12.83 2.14 -5.14
N ASP A 148 14.08 2.54 -4.87
CA ASP A 148 14.93 1.90 -3.86
C ASP A 148 14.48 2.30 -2.45
N LEU A 149 13.67 1.45 -1.85
CA LEU A 149 13.12 1.66 -0.51
C LEU A 149 14.20 1.78 0.57
N ALA A 150 15.35 1.12 0.40
CA ALA A 150 16.43 1.17 1.37
C ALA A 150 17.16 2.52 1.35
N LYS A 151 17.36 3.10 0.15
CA LYS A 151 17.86 4.49 0.02
C LYS A 151 16.86 5.49 0.57
N ALA A 152 15.58 5.36 0.19
CA ALA A 152 14.52 6.23 0.70
C ALA A 152 14.45 6.19 2.24
N ARG A 153 14.52 4.99 2.84
CA ARG A 153 14.51 4.81 4.29
C ARG A 153 15.65 5.55 4.99
N LYS A 154 16.85 5.58 4.40
CA LYS A 154 18.02 6.31 4.90
C LYS A 154 17.87 7.81 4.74
N ASN A 155 17.49 8.26 3.54
CA ASN A 155 17.34 9.69 3.21
C ASN A 155 16.28 10.36 4.11
N TYR A 156 15.21 9.65 4.42
CA TYR A 156 14.10 10.15 5.23
C TYR A 156 14.11 9.59 6.67
N ALA A 157 15.26 9.14 7.18
CA ALA A 157 15.38 8.63 8.54
C ALA A 157 15.05 9.70 9.61
N PHE A 158 15.30 10.97 9.30
CA PHE A 158 15.02 12.08 10.19
C PHE A 158 13.53 12.22 10.55
N LEU A 159 12.61 11.78 9.67
CA LEU A 159 11.16 11.86 9.90
C LEU A 159 10.71 11.07 11.13
N ASP A 160 11.50 10.09 11.59
CA ASP A 160 11.17 9.35 12.80
C ASP A 160 11.24 10.25 14.04
N GLY A 161 12.20 11.16 14.10
CA GLY A 161 12.29 12.17 15.16
C GLY A 161 11.09 13.11 15.17
N TYR A 162 10.70 13.62 14.00
CA TYR A 162 9.52 14.49 13.85
C TYR A 162 8.23 13.79 14.32
N ARG A 163 8.02 12.53 13.94
CA ARG A 163 6.86 11.73 14.38
C ARG A 163 6.86 11.50 15.89
N GLU A 164 8.03 11.25 16.48
CA GLU A 164 8.13 11.11 17.94
C GLU A 164 7.79 12.40 18.66
N ASP A 165 8.23 13.54 18.14
CA ASP A 165 7.93 14.85 18.72
C ASP A 165 6.45 15.22 18.54
N GLU A 166 5.86 14.93 17.38
CA GLU A 166 4.43 15.06 17.13
C GLU A 166 3.58 14.21 18.10
N ILE A 167 3.97 12.95 18.35
CA ILE A 167 3.32 12.12 19.36
C ILE A 167 3.43 12.77 20.74
N LYS A 168 4.58 13.36 21.10
CA LYS A 168 4.76 14.06 22.39
C LYS A 168 3.89 15.31 22.46
N THR A 169 3.75 16.09 21.38
CA THR A 169 2.89 17.29 21.37
C THR A 169 1.42 16.92 21.50
N LEU A 170 0.95 15.89 20.78
CA LEU A 170 -0.42 15.38 20.89
C LEU A 170 -0.71 14.77 22.28
N GLN A 171 0.27 14.10 22.89
CA GLN A 171 0.13 13.61 24.27
C GLN A 171 0.03 14.77 25.28
N LYS A 172 0.78 15.86 25.06
CA LYS A 172 0.70 17.07 25.88
C LYS A 172 -0.65 17.77 25.72
N SER A 173 -1.22 17.84 24.51
CA SER A 173 -2.54 18.46 24.29
C SER A 173 -3.66 17.72 25.02
N LEU A 174 -3.62 16.38 25.06
CA LEU A 174 -4.55 15.56 25.85
C LEU A 174 -4.39 15.75 27.38
N GLY A 175 -3.29 16.35 27.86
CA GLY A 175 -3.00 16.47 29.29
C GLY A 175 -2.84 15.10 29.98
N ALA A 176 -2.63 14.04 29.21
CA ALA A 176 -2.44 12.69 29.72
C ALA A 176 -1.04 12.57 30.33
N PRO A 177 -0.88 12.21 31.62
CA PRO A 177 0.42 11.84 32.12
C PRO A 177 0.87 10.58 31.39
N VAL A 178 1.96 10.69 30.62
CA VAL A 178 2.57 9.58 29.89
C VAL A 178 3.14 8.56 30.89
N LYS A 179 2.28 7.72 31.47
CA LYS A 179 2.72 6.53 32.21
C LYS A 179 2.95 5.42 31.21
N LYS A 180 4.24 5.12 30.98
CA LYS A 180 4.82 3.99 30.22
C LYS A 180 3.79 3.03 29.61
N GLY A 181 3.43 3.28 28.34
CA GLY A 181 2.83 2.28 27.45
C GLY A 181 1.32 2.08 27.54
N LYS A 182 0.58 2.95 28.25
CA LYS A 182 -0.89 2.93 28.18
C LYS A 182 -1.48 4.34 28.22
N LEU A 183 -2.17 4.73 27.16
CA LEU A 183 -3.10 5.86 27.19
C LEU A 183 -4.26 5.42 28.07
N MET A 184 -4.41 6.03 29.23
CA MET A 184 -5.54 5.77 30.10
C MET A 184 -6.58 6.84 29.81
N SER A 185 -7.69 6.46 29.20
CA SER A 185 -8.89 7.27 29.25
C SER A 185 -9.22 7.46 30.74
N LYS A 186 -9.27 8.71 31.21
CA LYS A 186 -9.73 9.01 32.57
C LYS A 186 -11.27 8.93 32.64
N THR A 187 -11.86 7.82 32.19
CA THR A 187 -13.30 7.55 32.28
C THR A 187 -13.64 6.56 33.41
N GLY A 188 -12.70 6.32 34.33
CA GLY A 188 -12.98 5.65 35.60
C GLY A 188 -13.65 6.59 36.60
N LYS A 189 -14.83 6.21 37.08
CA LYS A 189 -15.60 6.84 38.17
C LYS A 189 -14.69 7.25 39.34
N GLY A 190 -14.33 8.53 39.43
CA GLY A 190 -13.53 9.09 40.52
C GLY A 190 -12.08 9.40 40.15
N GLY A 191 -11.79 10.63 39.70
CA GLY A 191 -10.40 11.08 39.61
C GLY A 191 -10.13 12.25 38.67
N LYS A 192 -10.34 13.48 39.19
CA LYS A 192 -9.77 14.76 38.75
C LYS A 192 -9.96 15.11 37.26
N LYS A 193 -10.91 16.03 37.03
CA LYS A 193 -11.29 16.62 35.76
C LYS A 193 -10.07 16.91 34.87
N ALA A 194 -10.13 16.44 33.63
CA ALA A 194 -9.22 16.81 32.57
C ALA A 194 -9.21 18.34 32.37
N LYS A 195 -8.18 18.88 31.70
CA LYS A 195 -8.16 20.31 31.35
C LYS A 195 -9.50 20.69 30.67
N PRO A 196 -10.13 21.80 31.06
CA PRO A 196 -11.52 22.12 30.70
C PRO A 196 -11.71 22.62 29.25
N GLY A 197 -10.88 22.19 28.29
CA GLY A 197 -10.81 22.84 26.96
C GLY A 197 -10.98 21.97 25.72
N LEU A 198 -10.90 20.63 25.79
CA LEU A 198 -11.15 19.76 24.63
C LEU A 198 -12.42 18.95 24.85
N GLN A 199 -13.34 18.99 23.89
CA GLN A 199 -14.60 18.23 23.87
C GLN A 199 -14.33 16.74 23.72
N GLY A 200 -15.32 15.87 23.97
CA GLY A 200 -15.14 14.41 23.92
C GLY A 200 -14.63 13.92 22.55
N GLU A 201 -15.25 14.40 21.48
CA GLU A 201 -14.94 14.04 20.10
C GLU A 201 -13.52 14.46 19.69
N GLU A 202 -13.15 15.72 19.94
CA GLU A 202 -11.81 16.25 19.66
C GLU A 202 -10.72 15.44 20.39
N ARG A 203 -11.01 14.92 21.59
CA ARG A 203 -10.06 14.06 22.30
C ARG A 203 -9.91 12.73 21.60
N GLU A 204 -11.01 12.09 21.23
CA GLU A 204 -11.00 10.79 20.54
C GLU A 204 -10.23 10.86 19.22
N GLU A 205 -10.40 11.94 18.46
CA GLU A 205 -9.62 12.20 17.24
C GLU A 205 -8.11 12.28 17.53
N VAL A 206 -7.72 13.01 18.57
CA VAL A 206 -6.31 13.12 18.97
C VAL A 206 -5.77 11.78 19.46
N GLU A 207 -6.56 10.99 20.20
CA GLU A 207 -6.16 9.64 20.63
C GLU A 207 -5.97 8.69 19.43
N LEU A 208 -6.87 8.75 18.45
CA LEU A 208 -6.79 8.00 17.21
C LEU A 208 -5.53 8.35 16.41
N GLU A 209 -5.22 9.64 16.26
CA GLU A 209 -4.04 10.07 15.53
C GLU A 209 -2.74 9.65 16.24
N ILE A 210 -2.69 9.75 17.57
CA ILE A 210 -1.57 9.19 18.35
C ILE A 210 -1.42 7.70 18.08
N HIS A 211 -2.51 6.93 18.12
CA HIS A 211 -2.47 5.49 17.87
C HIS A 211 -1.99 5.18 16.44
N ARG A 212 -2.45 5.94 15.45
CA ARG A 212 -2.03 5.82 14.05
C ARG A 212 -0.53 6.08 13.88
N LEU A 213 -0.02 7.17 14.45
CA LEU A 213 1.41 7.52 14.40
C LEU A 213 2.26 6.48 15.13
N GLN A 214 1.84 6.04 16.32
CA GLN A 214 2.53 4.99 17.07
C GLN A 214 2.58 3.66 16.32
N SER A 215 1.47 3.26 15.70
CA SER A 215 1.39 2.05 14.86
C SER A 215 2.33 2.16 13.67
N ARG A 216 2.30 3.30 12.95
CA ARG A 216 3.20 3.56 11.83
C ARG A 216 4.66 3.47 12.24
N LEU A 217 5.04 4.13 13.33
CA LEU A 217 6.40 4.12 13.84
C LEU A 217 6.83 2.69 14.25
N LYS A 218 5.95 1.94 14.91
CA LYS A 218 6.21 0.55 15.28
C LYS A 218 6.48 -0.32 14.06
N THR A 219 5.65 -0.22 13.01
CA THR A 219 5.86 -1.00 11.79
C THR A 219 7.18 -0.67 11.08
N LEU A 220 7.60 0.60 11.10
CA LEU A 220 8.90 1.01 10.57
C LEU A 220 10.04 0.40 11.39
N ARG A 221 9.99 0.51 12.72
CA ARG A 221 11.01 -0.10 13.59
C ARG A 221 11.08 -1.62 13.43
N ASP A 222 9.95 -2.29 13.29
CA ASP A 222 9.90 -3.74 13.07
C ASP A 222 10.57 -4.13 11.74
N ARG A 223 10.36 -3.35 10.67
CA ARG A 223 11.03 -3.53 9.37
C ARG A 223 12.54 -3.28 9.46
N ASP A 224 12.95 -2.21 10.15
CA ASP A 224 14.38 -1.92 10.32
C ASP A 224 15.09 -2.99 11.13
N LEU A 225 14.44 -3.55 12.16
CA LEU A 225 14.96 -4.68 12.92
C LEU A 225 15.12 -5.91 12.01
N GLU A 226 14.13 -6.20 11.17
CA GLU A 226 14.21 -7.30 10.20
C GLU A 226 15.40 -7.16 9.26
N ASP A 227 15.58 -5.97 8.67
CA ASP A 227 16.69 -5.69 7.77
C ASP A 227 18.05 -5.76 8.48
N LYS A 228 18.14 -5.26 9.72
CA LYS A 228 19.36 -5.34 10.54
C LYS A 228 19.76 -6.79 10.81
N VAL A 229 18.83 -7.62 11.26
CA VAL A 229 19.09 -9.05 11.57
C VAL A 229 19.54 -9.81 10.31
N VAL A 230 18.88 -9.57 9.18
CA VAL A 230 19.28 -10.18 7.91
C VAL A 230 20.66 -9.68 7.46
N LYS A 231 20.96 -8.39 7.62
CA LYS A 231 22.26 -7.81 7.27
C LYS A 231 23.39 -8.35 8.16
N GLU A 232 23.16 -8.44 9.45
CA GLU A 232 24.10 -9.03 10.41
C GLU A 232 24.41 -10.48 10.05
N PHE A 233 23.37 -11.28 9.78
CA PHE A 233 23.56 -12.66 9.35
C PHE A 233 24.37 -12.76 8.05
N LYS A 234 24.03 -11.96 7.04
CA LYS A 234 24.78 -11.91 5.78
C LYS A 234 26.24 -11.51 6.01
N SER A 235 26.49 -10.56 6.91
CA SER A 235 27.86 -10.14 7.25
C SER A 235 28.66 -11.26 7.92
N GLN A 236 28.05 -12.05 8.81
CA GLN A 236 28.69 -13.21 9.44
C GLN A 236 29.00 -14.31 8.43
N GLN A 237 28.08 -14.58 7.50
CA GLN A 237 28.31 -15.57 6.44
C GLN A 237 29.39 -15.12 5.46
N ARG A 238 29.45 -13.81 5.14
CA ARG A 238 30.53 -13.24 4.34
C ARG A 238 31.90 -13.46 4.99
N LYS A 239 32.03 -13.21 6.31
CA LYS A 239 33.28 -13.48 7.04
C LYS A 239 33.67 -14.97 6.99
N LYS A 240 32.71 -15.87 7.20
CA LYS A 240 32.96 -17.31 7.07
C LYS A 240 33.39 -17.73 5.66
N ALA A 241 32.88 -17.04 4.64
CA ALA A 241 33.27 -17.27 3.26
C ALA A 241 34.66 -16.72 2.95
N GLU A 242 35.05 -15.59 3.56
CA GLU A 242 36.42 -15.08 3.53
C GLU A 242 37.39 -16.09 4.20
N ASP A 243 36.95 -16.80 5.26
CA ASP A 243 37.68 -17.92 5.86
C ASP A 243 37.69 -19.21 5.01
N GLY A 244 37.09 -19.20 3.80
CA GLY A 244 37.04 -20.33 2.86
C GLY A 244 35.88 -21.32 3.09
N LYS A 245 34.96 -21.08 4.02
CA LYS A 245 33.77 -21.93 4.22
C LYS A 245 32.68 -21.57 3.21
N LEU A 246 31.84 -22.54 2.85
CA LEU A 246 30.73 -22.28 1.92
C LEU A 246 29.69 -21.33 2.55
N PRO A 247 29.31 -20.22 1.88
CA PRO A 247 28.35 -19.27 2.41
C PRO A 247 26.95 -19.87 2.47
N TYR A 248 26.30 -19.80 3.64
CA TYR A 248 24.92 -20.27 3.80
C TYR A 248 23.92 -19.13 3.61
N PHE A 249 22.95 -19.31 2.71
CA PHE A 249 21.88 -18.36 2.47
C PHE A 249 20.58 -18.79 3.17
N LEU A 250 19.98 -17.87 3.92
CA LEU A 250 18.77 -18.19 4.69
C LEU A 250 17.56 -18.42 3.78
N LYS A 251 16.85 -19.53 4.05
CA LYS A 251 15.47 -19.71 3.62
C LYS A 251 14.57 -18.67 4.27
N ASN A 252 13.42 -18.38 3.65
CA ASN A 252 12.48 -17.39 4.18
C ASN A 252 11.91 -17.79 5.55
N SER A 253 11.72 -19.08 5.80
CA SER A 253 11.34 -19.62 7.12
C SER A 253 12.41 -19.30 8.18
N ASP A 254 13.68 -19.48 7.85
CA ASP A 254 14.79 -19.26 8.79
C ASP A 254 15.01 -17.78 9.05
N LYS A 255 14.83 -16.91 8.05
CA LYS A 255 14.79 -15.44 8.25
C LYS A 255 13.73 -15.07 9.29
N ARG A 256 12.50 -15.60 9.16
CA ARG A 256 11.41 -15.34 10.12
C ARG A 256 11.76 -15.83 11.52
N LYS A 257 12.37 -17.01 11.65
CA LYS A 257 12.84 -17.55 12.95
C LYS A 257 13.89 -16.64 13.59
N LEU A 258 14.91 -16.21 12.83
CA LEU A 258 15.95 -15.31 13.33
C LEU A 258 15.36 -13.98 13.82
N VAL A 259 14.50 -13.35 13.01
CA VAL A 259 13.80 -12.11 13.39
C VAL A 259 12.99 -12.33 14.66
N LEU A 260 12.26 -13.44 14.76
CA LEU A 260 11.45 -13.75 15.93
C LEU A 260 12.30 -13.95 17.19
N THR A 261 13.46 -14.61 17.07
CA THR A 261 14.39 -14.77 18.19
C THR A 261 14.89 -13.41 18.69
N GLU A 262 15.25 -12.50 17.78
CA GLU A 262 15.70 -11.15 18.15
C GLU A 262 14.58 -10.30 18.74
N LYS A 263 13.36 -10.39 18.20
CA LYS A 263 12.17 -9.74 18.79
C LYS A 263 11.92 -10.21 20.23
N PHE A 264 12.03 -11.51 20.50
CA PHE A 264 11.86 -12.05 21.86
C PHE A 264 13.00 -11.70 22.81
N LYS A 265 14.25 -11.62 22.33
CA LYS A 265 15.39 -11.14 23.12
C LYS A 265 15.20 -9.70 23.59
N ASN A 266 14.63 -8.84 22.74
CA ASN A 266 14.39 -7.43 23.04
C ASN A 266 13.14 -7.18 23.92
N MET A 267 12.29 -8.18 24.15
CA MET A 267 11.10 -8.08 24.99
C MET A 267 11.38 -8.50 26.44
N ARG A 268 10.60 -7.97 27.39
CA ARG A 268 10.72 -8.37 28.81
C ARG A 268 10.08 -9.74 29.03
N LYS A 269 10.58 -10.54 29.99
CA LYS A 269 10.04 -11.88 30.33
C LYS A 269 8.51 -11.90 30.49
N LYS A 270 7.93 -10.92 31.20
CA LYS A 270 6.45 -10.80 31.38
C LYS A 270 5.72 -10.56 30.05
N GLU A 271 6.28 -9.75 29.16
CA GLU A 271 5.72 -9.45 27.85
C GLU A 271 5.81 -10.68 26.93
N VAL A 272 6.95 -11.38 26.96
CA VAL A 272 7.15 -12.64 26.23
C VAL A 272 6.12 -13.69 26.67
N ASN A 273 5.96 -13.92 27.97
CA ASN A 273 4.96 -14.87 28.49
C ASN A 273 3.54 -14.50 28.04
N LYS A 274 3.19 -13.21 28.09
CA LYS A 274 1.88 -12.73 27.61
C LYS A 274 1.67 -12.98 26.11
N VAL A 275 2.70 -12.80 25.29
CA VAL A 275 2.64 -13.10 23.85
C VAL A 275 2.47 -14.61 23.62
N ILE A 276 3.21 -15.44 24.35
CA ILE A 276 3.12 -16.91 24.26
C ILE A 276 1.75 -17.39 24.73
N GLU A 277 1.22 -16.89 25.84
CA GLU A 277 -0.11 -17.23 26.34
C GLU A 277 -1.21 -16.85 25.34
N ARG A 278 -1.14 -15.64 24.76
CA ARG A 278 -2.06 -15.23 23.69
C ARG A 278 -1.98 -16.17 22.49
N ARG A 279 -0.78 -16.63 22.12
CA ARG A 279 -0.59 -17.58 21.03
C ARG A 279 -1.16 -18.96 21.39
N ARG A 280 -0.92 -19.45 22.61
CA ARG A 280 -1.48 -20.71 23.12
C ARG A 280 -3.00 -20.69 23.12
N LYS A 281 -3.63 -19.62 23.63
CA LYS A 281 -5.10 -19.45 23.61
C LYS A 281 -5.66 -19.44 22.18
N LYS A 282 -4.99 -18.75 21.25
CA LYS A 282 -5.39 -18.74 19.84
C LYS A 282 -5.26 -20.11 19.18
N ASN A 283 -4.18 -20.85 19.46
CA ASN A 283 -3.99 -22.20 18.93
C ASN A 283 -5.04 -23.16 19.50
N ALA A 284 -5.25 -23.16 20.83
CA ALA A 284 -6.27 -23.99 21.47
C ALA A 284 -7.70 -23.69 20.96
N SER A 285 -8.00 -22.41 20.68
CA SER A 285 -9.29 -22.04 20.06
C SER A 285 -9.42 -22.53 18.63
N LYS A 286 -8.32 -22.60 17.86
CA LYS A 286 -8.32 -23.16 16.50
C LYS A 286 -8.46 -24.67 16.54
N GLU A 287 -7.72 -25.34 17.40
CA GLU A 287 -7.82 -26.78 17.64
C GLU A 287 -9.25 -27.14 18.03
N ARG A 288 -9.87 -26.42 18.97
CA ARG A 288 -11.28 -26.63 19.34
C ARG A 288 -12.26 -26.46 18.17
N LYS A 289 -12.00 -25.54 17.24
CA LYS A 289 -12.83 -25.33 16.04
C LYS A 289 -12.60 -26.41 14.98
N GLU A 290 -11.40 -26.97 14.93
CA GLU A 290 -11.02 -28.05 14.00
C GLU A 290 -11.49 -29.43 14.47
N MET A 291 -11.69 -29.59 15.79
CA MET A 291 -12.30 -30.81 16.33
C MET A 291 -13.73 -30.97 15.79
N PRO A 292 -14.10 -32.16 15.30
CA PRO A 292 -15.46 -32.42 14.86
C PRO A 292 -16.44 -32.23 16.03
N ASP A 293 -17.56 -31.57 15.76
CA ASP A 293 -18.63 -31.44 16.74
C ASP A 293 -19.11 -32.84 17.15
N ARG A 294 -19.42 -32.98 18.44
CA ARG A 294 -19.89 -34.25 18.99
C ARG A 294 -21.21 -34.60 18.27
N ARG A 295 -21.24 -35.70 17.53
CA ARG A 295 -22.49 -36.20 16.93
C ARG A 295 -23.44 -36.56 18.08
N GLU A 296 -24.58 -35.89 18.12
CA GLU A 296 -25.74 -36.29 18.94
C GLU A 296 -26.47 -37.48 18.30
#